data_AF-A0A6A1WFE9-F1
#
_entry.id   AF-A0A6A1WFE9-F1
#
_cell.length_a   1.000
_cell.length_b   1.000
_cell.length_c   1.000
_cell.angle_alpha   90.00
_cell.angle_beta   90.00
_cell.angle_gamma   90.00
#
_symmetry.space_group_name_H-M   'P 1'
#
loop_
_entity.id
_entity.type
_entity.pdbx_description
1 polymer ?
#
loop_
_entity_poly.entity_id
_entity_poly.type
_entity_poly.pdbx_seq_one_letter_code
_entity_poly.pdbx_strand_id
1 'polypeptide(L)'
;MNGILRQSCFRKRFSFGLRTLSHPKTFTSHKRKGTQQNRRLDKALRVLDLIAPKPSCFNPSTRQSHLRLVQNILQTGSYQHCSDKLDSSNPAVVGLTYMFDETVESSSRKSLIPKRNWQREGLGVDAKALSHALSSCGSTRDLRGGIRYHCLAVRTGFVANLYVGSSLISLYGKCAELEHACRVFEEMPVRNVVSWTAMIAAFAQEWQVDVCLELFHQMRNAMSGPNEFTFTSLLTACTGTGALGHGRRAHCQTIQMGFNSYVHIANALISMYCKCGAVEDALYIFERMAGKDVVSWNSMIAGYAQHGLVMQAIDLFEEMKGSIKPDAITFLGVLSSCRHAGLVKEGWLYFNSMVEHGVQPELDHYSCVVDLIGRAGLLEEARDFIQNMPIYANAVIWGSLLSSSRLHRSVWIGIQAAENRLLLEPGCPGTLVQLAKLYASVGCWDQVARVRKLMKDQGLKTNPGFSWVEIKDCVYQFRAEDSSNTRITEIVAVLDILVEHMRTLGNEPKTLEKEVNSDLYSTG
;
A
#
# COMPACT_ATOMS: atom_id res chain seq x y z
N MET A 1 58.06 -30.20 -64.80
CA MET A 1 57.06 -29.50 -63.98
C MET A 1 57.58 -28.09 -63.73
N ASN A 2 56.89 -27.13 -64.34
CA ASN A 2 57.24 -25.72 -64.57
C ASN A 2 57.60 -24.98 -63.26
N GLY A 3 58.58 -24.08 -63.17
CA GLY A 3 58.97 -23.04 -64.13
C GLY A 3 58.35 -21.70 -63.68
N ILE A 4 59.02 -20.84 -62.89
CA ILE A 4 60.01 -19.82 -63.28
C ILE A 4 59.36 -18.42 -63.55
N LEU A 5 59.98 -17.35 -62.98
CA LEU A 5 59.97 -15.92 -63.38
C LEU A 5 58.69 -15.09 -63.12
N ARG A 6 58.67 -13.75 -62.96
CA ARG A 6 59.60 -12.65 -62.59
C ARG A 6 58.76 -11.35 -62.76
N GLN A 7 59.11 -10.32 -61.98
CA GLN A 7 59.20 -8.89 -62.35
C GLN A 7 58.02 -8.02 -62.83
N SER A 8 58.10 -6.78 -62.31
CA SER A 8 57.88 -5.45 -62.94
C SER A 8 56.44 -5.00 -63.19
N CYS A 9 55.92 -3.90 -62.61
CA CYS A 9 56.36 -2.48 -62.56
C CYS A 9 56.07 -1.72 -63.88
N PHE A 10 55.66 -0.44 -63.73
CA PHE A 10 55.35 0.60 -64.75
C PHE A 10 53.93 0.55 -65.34
N ARG A 11 53.16 1.64 -65.53
CA ARG A 11 53.51 3.06 -65.72
C ARG A 11 52.29 4.02 -65.66
N LYS A 12 52.46 5.16 -64.96
CA LYS A 12 52.17 6.59 -65.32
C LYS A 12 50.75 7.04 -65.71
N ARG A 13 50.19 8.02 -64.95
CA ARG A 13 50.07 9.51 -65.23
C ARG A 13 48.94 9.84 -66.22
N PHE A 14 48.18 10.94 -66.19
CA PHE A 14 48.16 12.28 -65.58
C PHE A 14 46.66 12.71 -65.66
N SER A 15 46.09 13.52 -64.78
CA SER A 15 46.02 14.98 -65.01
C SER A 15 45.28 15.69 -63.88
N PHE A 16 45.81 16.85 -63.52
CA PHE A 16 45.18 17.91 -62.74
C PHE A 16 44.34 18.78 -63.69
N GLY A 17 43.20 19.31 -63.25
CA GLY A 17 42.43 20.29 -64.02
C GLY A 17 41.19 20.83 -63.30
N LEU A 18 41.27 22.09 -62.88
CA LEU A 18 40.25 22.89 -62.18
C LEU A 18 38.96 23.09 -63.02
N ARG A 19 37.80 23.25 -62.36
CA ARG A 19 37.05 24.54 -62.27
C ARG A 19 35.58 24.38 -61.82
N THR A 20 35.30 24.99 -60.65
CA THR A 20 34.20 25.92 -60.31
C THR A 20 32.73 25.48 -60.18
N LEU A 21 32.26 25.65 -58.94
CA LEU A 21 30.99 26.26 -58.48
C LEU A 21 29.65 25.80 -59.11
N SER A 22 28.83 25.13 -58.30
CA SER A 22 27.50 25.65 -57.91
C SER A 22 26.82 24.77 -56.86
N HIS A 23 26.10 25.42 -55.95
CA HIS A 23 25.36 24.90 -54.79
C HIS A 23 24.64 23.55 -54.99
N PRO A 24 24.60 22.65 -53.99
CA PRO A 24 23.60 21.59 -53.97
C PRO A 24 22.29 22.14 -53.42
N LYS A 25 21.33 22.31 -54.33
CA LYS A 25 19.91 22.36 -54.03
C LYS A 25 19.46 21.03 -53.41
N THR A 26 18.81 21.12 -52.26
CA THR A 26 17.66 20.31 -51.82
C THR A 26 17.61 18.86 -52.29
N PHE A 27 18.03 17.93 -51.43
CA PHE A 27 17.58 16.55 -51.50
C PHE A 27 16.37 16.34 -50.59
N THR A 28 15.32 15.84 -51.22
CA THR A 28 14.00 15.57 -50.73
C THR A 28 13.98 14.43 -49.70
N SER A 29 13.28 14.69 -48.59
CA SER A 29 12.39 13.77 -47.86
C SER A 29 12.50 12.28 -48.24
N HIS A 30 13.46 11.57 -47.65
CA HIS A 30 13.26 10.15 -47.39
C HIS A 30 12.44 10.01 -46.10
N LYS A 31 11.13 9.79 -46.25
CA LYS A 31 10.26 9.19 -45.23
C LYS A 31 10.91 7.88 -44.78
N ARG A 32 11.64 7.91 -43.65
CA ARG A 32 12.00 6.69 -42.92
C ARG A 32 10.68 6.01 -42.55
N LYS A 33 10.40 4.86 -43.17
CA LYS A 33 9.40 3.91 -42.66
C LYS A 33 9.79 3.63 -41.21
N GLY A 34 9.01 4.17 -40.27
CA GLY A 34 9.25 3.98 -38.85
C GLY A 34 9.28 2.49 -38.54
N THR A 35 10.39 2.03 -37.96
CA THR A 35 10.51 0.69 -37.40
C THR A 35 9.36 0.46 -36.40
N GLN A 36 8.93 -0.79 -36.22
CA GLN A 36 7.90 -1.17 -35.22
C GLN A 36 8.19 -0.58 -33.82
N GLN A 37 9.48 -0.38 -33.54
CA GLN A 37 10.04 0.29 -32.36
C GLN A 37 9.62 1.76 -32.22
N ASN A 38 9.63 2.55 -33.30
CA ASN A 38 9.18 3.95 -33.27
C ASN A 38 7.66 4.07 -33.04
N ARG A 39 6.86 3.13 -33.56
CA ARG A 39 5.40 3.10 -33.29
C ARG A 39 5.08 2.74 -31.85
N ARG A 40 5.85 1.82 -31.23
CA ARG A 40 5.71 1.45 -29.81
C ARG A 40 6.10 2.61 -28.91
N LEU A 41 7.17 3.33 -29.25
CA LEU A 41 7.60 4.54 -28.54
C LEU A 41 6.55 5.66 -28.65
N ASP A 42 6.05 5.98 -29.85
CA ASP A 42 5.03 7.03 -30.04
C ASP A 42 3.72 6.78 -29.29
N LYS A 43 3.33 5.51 -29.08
CA LYS A 43 2.16 5.15 -28.28
C LYS A 43 2.41 5.27 -26.77
N ALA A 44 3.64 4.98 -26.34
CA ALA A 44 4.08 5.04 -24.95
C ALA A 44 4.20 6.51 -24.45
N LEU A 45 4.75 7.39 -25.31
CA LEU A 45 5.02 8.80 -25.00
C LEU A 45 3.82 9.67 -24.60
N ARG A 46 2.58 9.26 -24.96
CA ARG A 46 1.35 10.03 -24.69
C ARG A 46 0.96 10.05 -23.21
N VAL A 47 1.43 9.09 -22.42
CA VAL A 47 1.03 8.97 -21.01
C VAL A 47 1.67 10.04 -20.15
N LEU A 48 2.92 10.42 -20.42
CA LEU A 48 3.57 11.53 -19.71
C LEU A 48 2.85 12.87 -19.93
N ASP A 49 2.21 13.07 -21.09
CA ASP A 49 1.41 14.26 -21.37
C ASP A 49 0.09 14.27 -20.59
N LEU A 50 -0.50 13.10 -20.35
CA LEU A 50 -1.74 12.94 -19.58
C LEU A 50 -1.51 13.16 -18.07
N ILE A 51 -0.32 12.83 -17.58
CA ILE A 51 0.04 12.85 -16.16
C ILE A 51 0.74 14.15 -15.75
N ALA A 52 1.33 14.86 -16.71
CA ALA A 52 1.91 16.18 -16.47
C ALA A 52 0.82 17.15 -15.95
N PRO A 53 1.11 17.93 -14.89
CA PRO A 53 0.14 18.87 -14.34
C PRO A 53 -0.26 19.90 -15.41
N LYS A 54 -1.56 20.03 -15.65
CA LYS A 54 -2.09 21.21 -16.36
C LYS A 54 -1.82 22.46 -15.50
N PRO A 55 -1.50 23.61 -16.12
CA PRO A 55 -1.29 24.85 -15.38
C PRO A 55 -2.63 25.36 -14.84
N SER A 56 -3.06 24.81 -13.71
CA SER A 56 -4.16 25.34 -12.90
C SER A 56 -3.86 25.05 -11.43
N CYS A 57 -3.53 26.14 -10.72
CA CYS A 57 -3.42 26.32 -9.27
C CYS A 57 -3.48 25.05 -8.40
N PHE A 58 -2.33 24.45 -8.15
CA PHE A 58 -2.14 23.62 -6.96
C PHE A 58 -1.23 24.37 -5.99
N ASN A 59 -1.78 24.64 -4.80
CA ASN A 59 -1.06 25.20 -3.66
C ASN A 59 -0.58 24.01 -2.81
N PRO A 60 0.71 23.64 -2.81
CA PRO A 60 1.19 22.45 -2.12
C PRO A 60 1.70 22.83 -0.74
N SER A 61 0.82 23.24 0.17
CA SER A 61 1.17 23.38 1.60
C SER A 61 -0.02 23.84 2.44
N THR A 62 -0.83 22.91 2.95
CA THR A 62 -1.59 23.18 4.18
C THR A 62 -1.89 21.88 4.91
N ARG A 63 -0.86 21.26 5.50
CA ARG A 63 -1.05 20.65 6.83
C ARG A 63 -1.27 21.81 7.81
N GLN A 64 -2.48 22.37 7.83
CA GLN A 64 -2.87 23.29 8.91
C GLN A 64 -3.16 22.44 10.14
N SER A 65 -2.65 22.87 11.29
CA SER A 65 -2.97 22.25 12.58
C SER A 65 -4.49 22.22 12.79
N HIS A 66 -5.00 21.13 13.36
CA HIS A 66 -6.43 20.94 13.68
C HIS A 66 -7.08 22.16 14.35
N LEU A 67 -6.38 22.81 15.28
CA LEU A 67 -6.84 24.06 15.90
C LEU A 67 -6.99 25.21 14.90
N ARG A 68 -6.07 25.36 13.93
CA ARG A 68 -6.19 26.38 12.87
C ARG A 68 -7.24 26.03 11.84
N LEU A 69 -7.49 24.75 11.56
CA LEU A 69 -8.57 24.35 10.65
C LEU A 69 -9.94 24.54 11.30
N VAL A 70 -10.09 24.12 12.56
CA VAL A 70 -11.30 24.35 13.37
C VAL A 70 -11.50 25.85 13.59
N GLN A 71 -10.45 26.63 13.91
CA GLN A 71 -10.54 28.09 14.03
C GLN A 71 -10.82 28.77 12.69
N ASN A 72 -10.20 28.36 11.58
CA ASN A 72 -10.49 28.90 10.26
C ASN A 72 -11.94 28.61 9.87
N ILE A 73 -12.44 27.39 10.07
CA ILE A 73 -13.85 27.05 9.80
C ILE A 73 -14.81 27.82 10.72
N LEU A 74 -14.44 28.07 11.97
CA LEU A 74 -15.20 28.91 12.90
C LEU A 74 -15.10 30.42 12.59
N GLN A 75 -14.05 30.88 11.90
CA GLN A 75 -13.79 32.30 11.60
C GLN A 75 -14.18 32.73 10.18
N THR A 76 -14.05 31.86 9.17
CA THR A 76 -14.45 32.16 7.79
C THR A 76 -15.93 31.82 7.63
N GLY A 77 -16.80 32.79 7.95
CA GLY A 77 -18.24 32.77 7.67
C GLY A 77 -18.60 32.84 6.18
N SER A 78 -17.80 32.24 5.31
CA SER A 78 -18.05 32.17 3.88
C SER A 78 -17.21 31.04 3.33
N TYR A 79 -17.77 29.95 2.79
CA TYR A 79 -17.22 29.32 1.58
C TYR A 79 -18.20 28.36 0.92
N GLN A 80 -18.05 28.35 -0.41
CA GLN A 80 -18.92 27.83 -1.44
C GLN A 80 -19.25 26.34 -1.36
N HIS A 81 -20.48 26.09 -1.80
CA HIS A 81 -21.13 24.84 -2.15
C HIS A 81 -20.25 23.99 -3.08
N CYS A 82 -19.81 22.83 -2.59
CA CYS A 82 -19.30 21.74 -3.43
C CYS A 82 -20.00 20.47 -2.95
N SER A 83 -21.15 20.21 -3.58
CA SER A 83 -21.85 18.94 -3.53
C SER A 83 -21.06 17.95 -4.40
N ASP A 84 -20.39 16.99 -3.78
CA ASP A 84 -19.95 15.79 -4.47
C ASP A 84 -20.20 14.56 -3.59
N LYS A 85 -21.21 13.81 -4.05
CA LYS A 85 -21.55 12.39 -3.81
C LYS A 85 -21.20 11.82 -2.43
N LEU A 86 -22.15 11.94 -1.49
CA LEU A 86 -22.30 10.99 -0.39
C LEU A 86 -23.47 10.04 -0.65
N ASP A 87 -23.28 8.81 -0.22
CA ASP A 87 -24.14 7.65 -0.42
C ASP A 87 -25.55 7.87 0.14
N SER A 88 -26.56 7.80 -0.72
CA SER A 88 -27.95 8.25 -0.48
C SER A 88 -28.82 7.22 0.25
N SER A 89 -28.23 6.30 1.01
CA SER A 89 -28.93 5.12 1.55
C SER A 89 -29.46 5.30 2.98
N ASN A 90 -29.09 6.36 3.70
CA ASN A 90 -29.53 6.58 5.09
C ASN A 90 -30.18 7.97 5.32
N PRO A 91 -31.50 8.05 5.54
CA PRO A 91 -32.23 9.31 5.74
C PRO A 91 -31.71 10.18 6.88
N ALA A 92 -31.12 9.57 7.92
CA ALA A 92 -30.58 10.30 9.08
C ALA A 92 -29.28 11.07 8.76
N VAL A 93 -28.44 10.54 7.86
CA VAL A 93 -27.19 11.19 7.42
C VAL A 93 -27.50 12.34 6.47
N VAL A 94 -28.49 12.15 5.62
CA VAL A 94 -29.05 13.20 4.76
C VAL A 94 -29.64 14.32 5.63
N GLY A 95 -30.43 13.97 6.65
CA GLY A 95 -30.96 14.93 7.64
C GLY A 95 -29.86 15.71 8.37
N LEU A 96 -28.80 15.07 8.84
CA LEU A 96 -27.67 15.76 9.49
C LEU A 96 -26.89 16.69 8.54
N THR A 97 -26.83 16.36 7.24
CA THR A 97 -26.19 17.20 6.22
C THR A 97 -27.02 18.46 5.95
N TYR A 98 -28.33 18.32 5.75
CA TYR A 98 -29.25 19.46 5.61
C TYR A 98 -29.34 20.31 6.90
N MET A 99 -29.27 19.68 8.08
CA MET A 99 -29.26 20.40 9.37
C MET A 99 -27.94 21.12 9.64
N PHE A 100 -26.80 20.60 9.16
CA PHE A 100 -25.54 21.35 9.18
C PHE A 100 -25.67 22.61 8.33
N ASP A 101 -26.31 22.53 7.17
CA ASP A 101 -26.55 23.70 6.31
C ASP A 101 -27.55 24.70 6.95
N GLU A 102 -28.64 24.26 7.60
CA GLU A 102 -29.59 25.14 8.34
C GLU A 102 -28.96 25.82 9.57
N THR A 103 -28.11 25.11 10.33
CA THR A 103 -27.40 25.67 11.49
C THR A 103 -26.31 26.66 11.07
N VAL A 104 -25.78 26.53 9.85
CA VAL A 104 -24.88 27.51 9.22
C VAL A 104 -25.65 28.74 8.74
N GLU A 105 -26.86 28.60 8.17
CA GLU A 105 -27.70 29.72 7.74
C GLU A 105 -28.25 30.56 8.90
N SER A 106 -28.68 29.94 10.00
CA SER A 106 -29.15 30.65 11.20
C SER A 106 -28.06 31.48 11.91
N SER A 107 -26.79 31.12 11.72
CA SER A 107 -25.63 31.85 12.27
C SER A 107 -25.29 33.13 11.49
N SER A 108 -25.87 33.35 10.30
CA SER A 108 -25.58 34.50 9.44
C SER A 108 -26.35 35.78 9.83
N ARG A 109 -27.28 35.72 10.78
CA ARG A 109 -27.96 36.91 11.33
C ARG A 109 -27.25 37.39 12.59
N LYS A 110 -26.27 38.29 12.44
CA LYS A 110 -25.70 39.05 13.56
C LYS A 110 -26.77 39.99 14.15
N SER A 111 -27.26 39.71 15.37
CA SER A 111 -27.65 40.73 16.38
C SER A 111 -28.20 40.08 17.65
N LEU A 112 -27.54 40.37 18.79
CA LEU A 112 -27.99 40.26 20.18
C LEU A 112 -29.08 39.22 20.53
N ILE A 113 -28.67 38.08 21.10
CA ILE A 113 -29.52 37.32 22.04
C ILE A 113 -28.68 36.95 23.28
N PRO A 114 -29.12 37.25 24.52
CA PRO A 114 -28.39 36.93 25.74
C PRO A 114 -28.28 35.41 25.99
N LYS A 115 -27.21 35.02 26.69
CA LYS A 115 -26.77 33.67 27.11
C LYS A 115 -27.78 32.77 27.86
N ARG A 116 -29.10 33.01 27.81
CA ARG A 116 -30.08 32.36 28.70
C ARG A 116 -31.17 31.49 28.06
N ASN A 117 -31.24 31.33 26.74
CA ASN A 117 -32.34 30.59 26.09
C ASN A 117 -31.90 29.51 25.06
N TRP A 118 -30.85 28.73 25.32
CA TRP A 118 -30.50 27.57 24.47
C TRP A 118 -31.11 26.24 24.96
N GLN A 119 -32.26 26.31 25.66
CA GLN A 119 -33.04 25.12 26.07
C GLN A 119 -34.46 25.09 25.49
N ARG A 120 -34.80 25.99 24.55
CA ARG A 120 -36.12 26.00 23.91
C ARG A 120 -35.98 26.38 22.44
N GLU A 121 -35.50 25.41 21.66
CA GLU A 121 -35.86 25.13 20.26
C GLU A 121 -35.04 23.90 19.85
N GLY A 122 -35.70 22.74 19.85
CA GLY A 122 -35.05 21.44 19.66
C GLY A 122 -34.59 21.23 18.22
N LEU A 123 -33.36 21.66 17.90
CA LEU A 123 -32.62 21.18 16.73
C LEU A 123 -32.04 19.80 17.09
N GLY A 124 -32.79 18.75 16.76
CA GLY A 124 -32.56 17.36 17.16
C GLY A 124 -31.35 16.68 16.50
N VAL A 125 -30.13 17.11 16.81
CA VAL A 125 -28.93 16.30 16.55
C VAL A 125 -28.84 15.25 17.66
N ASP A 126 -29.15 14.00 17.35
CA ASP A 126 -28.94 12.89 18.27
C ASP A 126 -27.43 12.52 18.29
N ALA A 127 -26.86 12.40 19.49
CA ALA A 127 -25.49 11.94 19.70
C ALA A 127 -25.22 10.58 19.02
N LYS A 128 -26.23 9.70 18.94
CA LYS A 128 -26.11 8.42 18.23
C LYS A 128 -25.98 8.63 16.72
N ALA A 129 -26.82 9.48 16.13
CA ALA A 129 -26.77 9.78 14.70
C ALA A 129 -25.41 10.40 14.32
N LEU A 130 -24.89 11.30 15.15
CA LEU A 130 -23.57 11.89 14.97
C LEU A 130 -22.44 10.84 15.10
N SER A 131 -22.52 9.95 16.10
CA SER A 131 -21.59 8.82 16.26
C SER A 131 -21.60 7.89 15.04
N HIS A 132 -22.77 7.57 14.49
CA HIS A 132 -22.88 6.76 13.27
C HIS A 132 -22.27 7.45 12.04
N ALA A 133 -22.52 8.75 11.85
CA ALA A 133 -21.93 9.52 10.76
C ALA A 133 -20.39 9.54 10.84
N LEU A 134 -19.84 9.77 12.04
CA LEU A 134 -18.41 9.73 12.29
C LEU A 134 -17.81 8.34 12.03
N SER A 135 -18.47 7.27 12.50
CA SER A 135 -18.03 5.89 12.24
C SER A 135 -18.07 5.55 10.75
N SER A 136 -19.05 6.07 10.00
CA SER A 136 -19.12 5.93 8.54
C SER A 136 -17.94 6.62 7.85
N CYS A 137 -17.67 7.88 8.19
CA CYS A 137 -16.49 8.61 7.68
C CYS A 137 -15.18 7.89 8.02
N GLY A 138 -15.08 7.28 9.21
CA GLY A 138 -13.93 6.47 9.59
C GLY A 138 -13.75 5.25 8.67
N SER A 139 -14.83 4.54 8.36
CA SER A 139 -14.79 3.37 7.47
C SER A 139 -14.44 3.73 6.03
N THR A 140 -14.83 4.91 5.54
CA THR A 140 -14.46 5.41 4.20
C THR A 140 -13.13 6.17 4.18
N ARG A 141 -12.47 6.34 5.34
CA ARG A 141 -11.28 7.20 5.52
C ARG A 141 -11.49 8.64 5.02
N ASP A 142 -12.72 9.14 5.09
CA ASP A 142 -13.05 10.53 4.77
C ASP A 142 -12.75 11.43 5.97
N LEU A 143 -11.48 11.82 6.07
CA LEU A 143 -11.01 12.74 7.11
C LEU A 143 -11.72 14.10 7.03
N ARG A 144 -12.02 14.59 5.82
CA ARG A 144 -12.59 15.93 5.63
C ARG A 144 -14.06 15.98 6.09
N GLY A 145 -14.87 15.00 5.70
CA GLY A 145 -16.22 14.84 6.21
C GLY A 145 -16.24 14.60 7.72
N GLY A 146 -15.33 13.77 8.22
CA GLY A 146 -15.18 13.51 9.64
C GLY A 146 -14.89 14.77 10.48
N ILE A 147 -14.01 15.66 10.00
CA ILE A 147 -13.71 16.94 10.67
C ILE A 147 -14.95 17.85 10.74
N ARG A 148 -15.82 17.84 9.71
CA ARG A 148 -17.08 18.61 9.75
C ARG A 148 -17.99 18.14 10.88
N TYR A 149 -18.16 16.83 11.02
CA TYR A 149 -18.95 16.24 12.10
C TYR A 149 -18.31 16.46 13.48
N HIS A 150 -16.98 16.46 13.58
CA HIS A 150 -16.31 16.85 14.82
C HIS A 150 -16.58 18.31 15.18
N CYS A 151 -16.52 19.25 14.22
CA CYS A 151 -16.89 20.64 14.47
C CYS A 151 -18.35 20.77 14.95
N LEU A 152 -19.27 19.99 14.37
CA LEU A 152 -20.66 19.93 14.82
C LEU A 152 -20.77 19.39 16.25
N ALA A 153 -20.00 18.36 16.62
CA ALA A 153 -19.94 17.84 17.99
C ALA A 153 -19.49 18.92 18.99
N VAL A 154 -18.48 19.72 18.64
CA VAL A 154 -17.99 20.84 19.45
C VAL A 154 -19.09 21.89 19.64
N ARG A 155 -19.78 22.29 18.57
CA ARG A 155 -20.82 23.34 18.62
C ARG A 155 -22.06 22.90 19.40
N THR A 156 -22.39 21.61 19.37
CA THR A 156 -23.56 21.03 20.05
C THR A 156 -23.25 20.56 21.48
N GLY A 157 -21.98 20.58 21.89
CA GLY A 157 -21.55 20.13 23.23
C GLY A 157 -21.44 18.61 23.38
N PHE A 158 -21.51 17.85 22.28
CA PHE A 158 -21.39 16.38 22.30
C PHE A 158 -19.95 15.85 22.34
N VAL A 159 -18.92 16.71 22.42
CA VAL A 159 -17.51 16.25 22.52
C VAL A 159 -17.27 15.41 23.78
N ALA A 160 -17.94 15.75 24.89
CA ALA A 160 -17.88 14.99 26.13
C ALA A 160 -18.76 13.72 26.11
N ASN A 161 -19.55 13.50 25.05
CA ASN A 161 -20.41 12.32 24.94
C ASN A 161 -19.58 11.08 24.61
N LEU A 162 -19.75 10.02 25.40
CA LEU A 162 -18.99 8.78 25.30
C LEU A 162 -19.03 8.11 23.92
N TYR A 163 -20.20 8.10 23.27
CA TYR A 163 -20.37 7.48 21.95
C TYR A 163 -19.70 8.30 20.85
N VAL A 164 -19.87 9.61 20.90
CA VAL A 164 -19.26 10.55 19.94
C VAL A 164 -17.74 10.56 20.10
N GLY A 165 -17.23 10.64 21.33
CA GLY A 165 -15.79 10.57 21.63
C GLY A 165 -15.14 9.28 21.12
N SER A 166 -15.78 8.12 21.37
CA SER A 166 -15.29 6.82 20.87
C SER A 166 -15.28 6.77 19.33
N SER A 167 -16.32 7.28 18.68
CA SER A 167 -16.38 7.38 17.21
C SER A 167 -15.34 8.34 16.63
N LEU A 168 -15.05 9.45 17.31
CA LEU A 168 -14.01 10.40 16.91
C LEU A 168 -12.62 9.76 16.97
N ILE A 169 -12.31 9.02 18.05
CA ILE A 169 -11.06 8.25 18.16
C ILE A 169 -10.96 7.26 17.00
N SER A 170 -12.02 6.50 16.72
CA SER A 170 -12.02 5.55 15.61
C SER A 170 -11.85 6.22 14.23
N LEU A 171 -12.47 7.38 14.00
CA LEU A 171 -12.32 8.16 12.78
C LEU A 171 -10.85 8.57 12.58
N TYR A 172 -10.28 9.24 13.58
CA TYR A 172 -8.91 9.74 13.50
C TYR A 172 -7.89 8.61 13.40
N GLY A 173 -8.07 7.53 14.15
CA GLY A 173 -7.25 6.33 14.05
C GLY A 173 -7.24 5.72 12.65
N LYS A 174 -8.43 5.50 12.06
CA LYS A 174 -8.54 4.92 10.69
C LYS A 174 -7.97 5.83 9.59
N CYS A 175 -7.89 7.14 9.85
CA CYS A 175 -7.30 8.13 8.96
C CYS A 175 -5.80 8.39 9.21
N ALA A 176 -5.15 7.58 10.06
CA ALA A 176 -3.73 7.73 10.45
C ALA A 176 -3.39 9.08 11.12
N GLU A 177 -4.37 9.73 11.75
CA GLU A 177 -4.21 11.00 12.47
C GLU A 177 -4.16 10.74 14.00
N LEU A 178 -3.16 9.97 14.43
CA LEU A 178 -3.04 9.48 15.83
C LEU A 178 -2.96 10.60 16.88
N GLU A 179 -2.33 11.73 16.55
CA GLU A 179 -2.24 12.87 17.47
C GLU A 179 -3.64 13.42 17.81
N HIS A 180 -4.54 13.46 16.83
CA HIS A 180 -5.91 13.93 17.05
C HIS A 180 -6.75 12.90 17.82
N ALA A 181 -6.53 11.61 17.58
CA ALA A 181 -7.13 10.56 18.40
C ALA A 181 -6.72 10.68 19.88
N CYS A 182 -5.43 10.90 20.15
CA CYS A 182 -4.88 11.11 21.50
C CYS A 182 -5.54 12.28 22.22
N ARG A 183 -5.64 13.45 21.56
CA ARG A 183 -6.27 14.64 22.16
C ARG A 183 -7.73 14.40 22.51
N VAL A 184 -8.51 13.80 21.61
CA VAL A 184 -9.92 13.48 21.90
C VAL A 184 -10.01 12.55 23.10
N PHE A 185 -9.16 11.51 23.16
CA PHE A 185 -9.15 10.57 24.28
C PHE A 185 -8.73 11.22 25.60
N GLU A 186 -7.79 12.16 25.60
CA GLU A 186 -7.37 12.94 26.77
C GLU A 186 -8.49 13.86 27.28
N GLU A 187 -9.24 14.48 26.36
CA GLU A 187 -10.37 15.37 26.67
C GLU A 187 -11.63 14.64 27.15
N MET A 188 -11.72 13.31 26.94
CA MET A 188 -12.87 12.53 27.40
C MET A 188 -12.93 12.47 28.95
N PRO A 189 -14.05 12.89 29.58
CA PRO A 189 -14.18 12.87 31.03
C PRO A 189 -14.28 11.46 31.60
N VAL A 190 -14.86 10.53 30.83
CA VAL A 190 -14.99 9.12 31.17
C VAL A 190 -14.57 8.29 29.96
N ARG A 191 -13.68 7.33 30.18
CA ARG A 191 -13.21 6.38 29.17
C ARG A 191 -13.81 5.02 29.47
N ASN A 192 -14.50 4.43 28.50
CA ASN A 192 -15.03 3.07 28.59
C ASN A 192 -14.19 2.10 27.75
N VAL A 193 -14.52 0.81 27.84
CA VAL A 193 -13.90 -0.27 27.05
C VAL A 193 -13.81 0.06 25.56
N VAL A 194 -14.86 0.65 24.98
CA VAL A 194 -14.89 1.01 23.55
C VAL A 194 -13.84 2.07 23.22
N SER A 195 -13.73 3.14 23.99
CA SER A 195 -12.73 4.20 23.77
C SER A 195 -11.29 3.70 23.96
N TRP A 196 -11.04 2.85 24.97
CA TRP A 196 -9.72 2.22 25.18
C TRP A 196 -9.35 1.31 24.01
N THR A 197 -10.27 0.41 23.62
CA THR A 197 -10.04 -0.50 22.49
C THR A 197 -9.88 0.27 21.18
N ALA A 198 -10.61 1.36 20.95
CA ALA A 198 -10.45 2.20 19.77
C ALA A 198 -9.06 2.84 19.71
N MET A 199 -8.52 3.29 20.86
CA MET A 199 -7.16 3.83 20.92
C MET A 199 -6.11 2.75 20.65
N ILE A 200 -6.22 1.59 21.31
CA ILE A 200 -5.30 0.47 21.11
C ILE A 200 -5.35 0.01 19.64
N ALA A 201 -6.54 -0.06 19.03
CA ALA A 201 -6.69 -0.41 17.62
C ALA A 201 -6.07 0.63 16.68
N ALA A 202 -6.12 1.92 17.01
CA ALA A 202 -5.50 2.98 16.22
C ALA A 202 -3.97 2.83 16.22
N PHE A 203 -3.35 2.63 17.38
CA PHE A 203 -1.90 2.40 17.47
C PHE A 203 -1.47 1.03 16.89
N ALA A 204 -2.33 0.03 16.97
CA ALA A 204 -2.07 -1.30 16.39
C ALA A 204 -1.96 -1.24 14.86
N GLN A 205 -2.73 -0.38 14.19
CA GLN A 205 -2.66 -0.18 12.72
C GLN A 205 -1.31 0.42 12.28
N GLU A 206 -0.66 1.17 13.15
CA GLU A 206 0.67 1.75 12.95
C GLU A 206 1.79 0.90 13.59
N TRP A 207 1.45 -0.34 13.99
CA TRP A 207 2.39 -1.34 14.53
C TRP A 207 3.16 -0.89 15.78
N GLN A 208 2.62 0.06 16.56
CA GLN A 208 3.25 0.57 17.78
C GLN A 208 2.93 -0.32 18.99
N VAL A 209 3.52 -1.51 19.03
CA VAL A 209 3.23 -2.55 20.03
C VAL A 209 3.45 -2.07 21.48
N ASP A 210 4.52 -1.31 21.74
CA ASP A 210 4.84 -0.81 23.08
C ASP A 210 3.75 0.12 23.62
N VAL A 211 3.28 1.06 22.77
CA VAL A 211 2.21 2.00 23.13
C VAL A 211 0.89 1.25 23.34
N CYS A 212 0.59 0.26 22.51
CA CYS A 212 -0.58 -0.59 22.69
C CYS A 212 -0.59 -1.33 24.04
N LEU A 213 0.57 -1.85 24.46
CA LEU A 213 0.71 -2.55 25.74
C LEU A 213 0.62 -1.60 26.94
N GLU A 214 1.19 -0.40 26.82
CA GLU A 214 1.05 0.64 27.84
C GLU A 214 -0.41 1.07 28.01
N LEU A 215 -1.13 1.33 26.90
CA LEU A 215 -2.55 1.64 26.93
C LEU A 215 -3.38 0.49 27.51
N PHE A 216 -3.04 -0.76 27.21
CA PHE A 216 -3.67 -1.93 27.81
C PHE A 216 -3.42 -2.00 29.33
N HIS A 217 -2.21 -1.68 29.78
CA HIS A 217 -1.90 -1.62 31.21
C HIS A 217 -2.70 -0.51 31.90
N GLN A 218 -2.78 0.68 31.32
CA GLN A 218 -3.58 1.79 31.82
C GLN A 218 -5.07 1.46 31.86
N MET A 219 -5.60 0.81 30.82
CA MET A 219 -6.98 0.32 30.76
C MET A 219 -7.29 -0.60 31.95
N ARG A 220 -6.39 -1.54 32.26
CA ARG A 220 -6.54 -2.46 33.38
C ARG A 220 -6.47 -1.74 34.73
N ASN A 221 -5.56 -0.78 34.89
CA ASN A 221 -5.44 0.01 36.12
C ASN A 221 -6.66 0.91 36.35
N ALA A 222 -7.31 1.35 35.27
CA ALA A 222 -8.59 2.08 35.31
C ALA A 222 -9.80 1.17 35.59
N MET A 223 -9.60 -0.09 35.99
CA MET A 223 -10.64 -1.10 36.26
C MET A 223 -11.59 -1.34 35.08
N SER A 224 -11.15 -1.01 33.86
CA SER A 224 -11.88 -1.32 32.63
C SER A 224 -11.40 -2.67 32.10
N GLY A 225 -12.29 -3.68 32.09
CA GLY A 225 -11.95 -5.02 31.61
C GLY A 225 -11.70 -5.02 30.09
N PRO A 226 -10.60 -5.61 29.59
CA PRO A 226 -10.41 -5.79 28.16
C PRO A 226 -11.48 -6.69 27.58
N ASN A 227 -11.80 -6.48 26.30
CA ASN A 227 -12.70 -7.34 25.54
C ASN A 227 -11.93 -8.06 24.43
N GLU A 228 -12.65 -8.90 23.69
CA GLU A 228 -12.11 -9.69 22.59
C GLU A 228 -11.45 -8.84 21.49
N PHE A 229 -11.99 -7.65 21.23
CA PHE A 229 -11.45 -6.69 20.28
C PHE A 229 -10.16 -6.03 20.79
N THR A 230 -10.02 -5.85 22.12
CA THR A 230 -8.77 -5.39 22.73
C THR A 230 -7.64 -6.38 22.41
N PHE A 231 -7.85 -7.66 22.66
CA PHE A 231 -6.84 -8.69 22.40
C PHE A 231 -6.54 -8.86 20.92
N THR A 232 -7.57 -8.84 20.07
CA THR A 232 -7.37 -8.87 18.61
C THR A 232 -6.49 -7.71 18.14
N SER A 233 -6.66 -6.51 18.70
CA SER A 233 -5.84 -5.34 18.39
C SER A 233 -4.40 -5.49 18.89
N LEU A 234 -4.19 -5.98 20.11
CA LEU A 234 -2.86 -6.26 20.66
C LEU A 234 -2.09 -7.28 19.83
N LEU A 235 -2.75 -8.39 19.46
CA LEU A 235 -2.15 -9.42 18.61
C LEU A 235 -1.84 -8.87 17.23
N THR A 236 -2.73 -8.05 16.66
CA THR A 236 -2.49 -7.36 15.38
C THR A 236 -1.24 -6.49 15.45
N ALA A 237 -1.07 -5.69 16.51
CA ALA A 237 0.10 -4.82 16.68
C ALA A 237 1.43 -5.60 16.67
N CYS A 238 1.43 -6.83 17.20
CA CYS A 238 2.61 -7.70 17.21
C CYS A 238 2.98 -8.21 15.81
N THR A 239 2.01 -8.27 14.89
CA THR A 239 2.22 -8.90 13.58
C THR A 239 3.09 -8.08 12.62
N GLY A 240 3.00 -6.75 12.65
CA GLY A 240 3.77 -5.89 11.74
C GLY A 240 5.21 -5.66 12.17
N THR A 241 5.48 -5.73 13.48
CA THR A 241 6.84 -5.62 14.04
C THR A 241 7.54 -6.97 14.19
N GLY A 242 6.84 -8.08 13.98
CA GLY A 242 7.36 -9.42 14.26
C GLY A 242 7.66 -9.64 15.75
N ALA A 243 6.91 -8.98 16.63
CA ALA A 243 7.13 -8.96 18.07
C ALA A 243 6.55 -10.23 18.75
N LEU A 244 7.17 -11.38 18.48
CA LEU A 244 6.78 -12.69 18.99
C LEU A 244 6.75 -12.76 20.53
N GLY A 245 7.70 -12.13 21.21
CA GLY A 245 7.77 -12.10 22.68
C GLY A 245 6.55 -11.42 23.29
N HIS A 246 6.24 -10.22 22.78
CA HIS A 246 5.02 -9.50 23.13
C HIS A 246 3.74 -10.27 22.75
N GLY A 247 3.72 -10.90 21.57
CA GLY A 247 2.61 -11.74 21.12
C GLY A 247 2.34 -12.93 22.04
N ARG A 248 3.38 -13.62 22.51
CA ARG A 248 3.28 -14.72 23.49
C ARG A 248 2.75 -14.23 24.83
N ARG A 249 3.20 -13.07 25.31
CA ARG A 249 2.65 -12.46 26.54
C ARG A 249 1.17 -12.15 26.41
N ALA A 250 0.75 -11.57 25.28
CA ALA A 250 -0.67 -11.31 24.99
C ALA A 250 -1.47 -12.62 24.94
N HIS A 251 -0.94 -13.68 24.31
CA HIS A 251 -1.57 -15.01 24.31
C HIS A 251 -1.70 -15.61 25.72
N CYS A 252 -0.69 -15.50 26.59
CA CYS A 252 -0.83 -15.92 27.98
C CYS A 252 -1.94 -15.15 28.70
N GLN A 253 -2.08 -13.84 28.44
CA GLN A 253 -3.15 -13.03 29.02
C GLN A 253 -4.54 -13.46 28.51
N THR A 254 -4.69 -13.82 27.23
CA THR A 254 -5.99 -14.31 26.72
C THR A 254 -6.42 -15.59 27.46
N ILE A 255 -5.49 -16.51 27.71
CA ILE A 255 -5.76 -17.74 28.48
C ILE A 255 -6.14 -17.40 29.93
N GLN A 256 -5.34 -16.57 30.61
CA GLN A 256 -5.59 -16.19 32.01
C GLN A 256 -6.94 -15.50 32.22
N MET A 257 -7.41 -14.75 31.22
CA MET A 257 -8.68 -14.03 31.28
C MET A 257 -9.85 -14.81 30.65
N GLY A 258 -9.66 -16.06 30.23
CA GLY A 258 -10.73 -16.92 29.72
C GLY A 258 -11.17 -16.65 28.27
N PHE A 259 -10.34 -15.98 27.49
CA PHE A 259 -10.60 -15.62 26.10
C PHE A 259 -10.15 -16.68 25.08
N ASN A 260 -9.54 -17.78 25.53
CA ASN A 260 -8.98 -18.83 24.66
C ASN A 260 -10.02 -19.69 23.94
N SER A 261 -11.29 -19.64 24.34
CA SER A 261 -12.39 -20.39 23.70
C SER A 261 -12.97 -19.68 22.46
N TYR A 262 -12.69 -18.40 22.27
CA TYR A 262 -13.25 -17.61 21.18
C TYR A 262 -12.51 -17.85 19.86
N VAL A 263 -13.24 -18.30 18.83
CA VAL A 263 -12.71 -18.62 17.48
C VAL A 263 -11.96 -17.43 16.86
N HIS A 264 -12.50 -16.21 16.96
CA HIS A 264 -11.86 -15.02 16.40
C HIS A 264 -10.53 -14.66 17.09
N ILE A 265 -10.36 -14.99 18.37
CA ILE A 265 -9.09 -14.81 19.09
C ILE A 265 -8.09 -15.87 18.64
N ALA A 266 -8.54 -17.12 18.47
CA ALA A 266 -7.70 -18.17 17.90
C ALA A 266 -7.23 -17.80 16.47
N ASN A 267 -8.11 -17.26 15.62
CA ASN A 267 -7.75 -16.76 14.28
C ASN A 267 -6.72 -15.63 14.34
N ALA A 268 -6.88 -14.67 15.26
CA ALA A 268 -5.91 -13.60 15.47
C ALA A 268 -4.55 -14.13 15.96
N LEU A 269 -4.55 -15.16 16.81
CA LEU A 269 -3.33 -15.82 17.28
C LEU A 269 -2.64 -16.57 16.14
N ILE A 270 -3.36 -17.36 15.33
CA ILE A 270 -2.81 -18.03 14.13
C ILE A 270 -2.14 -17.00 13.22
N SER A 271 -2.84 -15.90 12.91
CA SER A 271 -2.28 -14.84 12.08
C SER A 271 -1.02 -14.21 12.70
N MET A 272 -1.02 -13.98 14.02
CA MET A 272 0.12 -13.41 14.74
C MET A 272 1.33 -14.33 14.72
N TYR A 273 1.16 -15.60 15.09
CA TYR A 273 2.24 -16.58 15.09
C TYR A 273 2.82 -16.80 13.68
N CYS A 274 1.97 -16.94 12.66
CA CYS A 274 2.41 -17.02 11.27
C CYS A 274 3.23 -15.79 10.86
N LYS A 275 2.74 -14.57 11.12
CA LYS A 275 3.44 -13.33 10.73
C LYS A 275 4.72 -13.07 11.54
N CYS A 276 4.82 -13.61 12.75
CA CYS A 276 6.04 -13.58 13.57
C CYS A 276 7.01 -14.72 13.24
N GLY A 277 6.69 -15.59 12.27
CA GLY A 277 7.57 -16.67 11.83
C GLY A 277 7.54 -17.95 12.66
N ALA A 278 6.58 -18.09 13.58
CA ALA A 278 6.40 -19.28 14.41
C ALA A 278 5.19 -20.10 13.90
N VAL A 279 5.32 -20.69 12.71
CA VAL A 279 4.22 -21.37 12.00
C VAL A 279 3.75 -22.62 12.74
N GLU A 280 4.65 -23.32 13.41
CA GLU A 280 4.35 -24.52 14.20
C GLU A 280 3.46 -24.19 15.41
N ASP A 281 3.72 -23.05 16.08
CA ASP A 281 2.87 -22.55 17.16
C ASP A 281 1.48 -22.20 16.63
N ALA A 282 1.40 -21.64 15.40
CA ALA A 282 0.13 -21.36 14.74
C ALA A 282 -0.66 -22.64 14.41
N LEU A 283 0.02 -23.66 13.87
CA LEU A 283 -0.57 -24.97 13.58
C LEU A 283 -1.10 -25.64 14.85
N TYR A 284 -0.32 -25.60 15.93
CA TYR A 284 -0.73 -26.16 17.22
C TYR A 284 -2.05 -25.56 17.72
N ILE A 285 -2.22 -24.24 17.57
CA ILE A 285 -3.48 -23.56 17.91
C ILE A 285 -4.59 -24.04 16.98
N PHE A 286 -4.35 -24.01 15.66
CA PHE A 286 -5.32 -24.40 14.64
C PHE A 286 -5.86 -25.82 14.89
N GLU A 287 -4.99 -26.82 15.08
CA GLU A 287 -5.39 -28.21 15.32
C GLU A 287 -6.29 -28.36 16.55
N ARG A 288 -6.00 -27.62 17.62
CA ARG A 288 -6.72 -27.69 18.91
C ARG A 288 -8.01 -26.87 18.96
N MET A 289 -8.35 -26.11 17.91
CA MET A 289 -9.63 -25.41 17.83
C MET A 289 -10.79 -26.41 17.80
N ALA A 290 -11.73 -26.24 18.73
CA ALA A 290 -12.93 -27.09 18.83
C ALA A 290 -13.87 -26.94 17.62
N GLY A 291 -13.89 -25.75 17.00
CA GLY A 291 -14.59 -25.46 15.75
C GLY A 291 -13.75 -24.51 14.91
N LYS A 292 -13.54 -24.88 13.64
CA LYS A 292 -12.79 -24.08 12.66
C LYS A 292 -13.79 -23.46 11.70
N ASP A 293 -13.71 -22.16 11.50
CA ASP A 293 -14.47 -21.44 10.47
C ASP A 293 -13.61 -21.20 9.23
N VAL A 294 -14.20 -20.67 8.15
CA VAL A 294 -13.48 -20.32 6.90
C VAL A 294 -12.25 -19.45 7.19
N VAL A 295 -12.36 -18.52 8.15
CA VAL A 295 -11.26 -17.62 8.54
C VAL A 295 -10.11 -18.38 9.19
N SER A 296 -10.38 -19.42 9.98
CA SER A 296 -9.38 -20.30 10.60
C SER A 296 -8.53 -20.98 9.53
N TRP A 297 -9.19 -21.61 8.54
CA TRP A 297 -8.53 -22.29 7.42
C TRP A 297 -7.74 -21.30 6.56
N ASN A 298 -8.35 -20.17 6.19
CA ASN A 298 -7.71 -19.14 5.38
C ASN A 298 -6.46 -18.57 6.06
N SER A 299 -6.51 -18.36 7.37
CA SER A 299 -5.37 -17.85 8.15
C SER A 299 -4.19 -18.82 8.12
N MET A 300 -4.45 -20.13 8.22
CA MET A 300 -3.40 -21.15 8.19
C MET A 300 -2.85 -21.39 6.78
N ILE A 301 -3.72 -21.47 5.75
CA ILE A 301 -3.31 -21.58 4.34
C ILE A 301 -2.45 -20.39 3.93
N ALA A 302 -2.87 -19.17 4.27
CA ALA A 302 -2.09 -17.96 4.01
C ALA A 302 -0.75 -17.95 4.78
N GLY A 303 -0.75 -18.47 6.02
CA GLY A 303 0.46 -18.68 6.81
C GLY A 303 1.46 -19.57 6.10
N TYR A 304 1.05 -20.77 5.69
CA TYR A 304 1.92 -21.67 4.91
C TYR A 304 2.41 -21.03 3.61
N ALA A 305 1.55 -20.33 2.88
CA ALA A 305 1.92 -19.63 1.66
C ALA A 305 3.02 -18.58 1.87
N GLN A 306 2.93 -17.79 2.94
CA GLN A 306 3.92 -16.76 3.30
C GLN A 306 5.30 -17.34 3.64
N HIS A 307 5.32 -18.56 4.18
CA HIS A 307 6.54 -19.27 4.55
C HIS A 307 7.08 -20.21 3.47
N GLY A 308 6.48 -20.20 2.27
CA GLY A 308 6.91 -21.06 1.16
C GLY A 308 6.61 -22.55 1.37
N LEU A 309 5.75 -22.89 2.34
CA LEU A 309 5.34 -24.25 2.67
C LEU A 309 4.16 -24.68 1.76
N VAL A 310 4.43 -24.71 0.45
CA VAL A 310 3.38 -24.79 -0.57
C VAL A 310 2.63 -26.12 -0.56
N MET A 311 3.33 -27.24 -0.33
CA MET A 311 2.67 -28.55 -0.23
C MET A 311 1.69 -28.58 0.95
N GLN A 312 2.10 -28.07 2.12
CA GLN A 312 1.23 -27.98 3.29
C GLN A 312 0.03 -27.05 3.04
N ALA A 313 0.21 -25.94 2.32
CA ALA A 313 -0.90 -25.05 1.95
C ALA A 313 -1.91 -25.75 1.03
N ILE A 314 -1.44 -26.53 0.05
CA ILE A 314 -2.28 -27.30 -0.87
C ILE A 314 -2.99 -28.43 -0.13
N ASP A 315 -2.27 -29.22 0.67
CA ASP A 315 -2.86 -30.33 1.42
C ASP A 315 -3.97 -29.84 2.36
N LEU A 316 -3.74 -28.71 3.04
CA LEU A 316 -4.73 -28.10 3.93
C LEU A 316 -5.94 -27.54 3.16
N PHE A 317 -5.75 -27.04 1.94
CA PHE A 317 -6.85 -26.64 1.06
C PHE A 317 -7.70 -27.84 0.61
N GLU A 318 -7.05 -28.95 0.24
CA GLU A 318 -7.73 -30.19 -0.13
C GLU A 318 -8.53 -30.76 1.05
N GLU A 319 -7.97 -30.73 2.26
CA GLU A 319 -8.69 -31.09 3.49
C GLU A 319 -9.89 -30.15 3.76
N MET A 320 -9.70 -28.84 3.59
CA MET A 320 -10.76 -27.85 3.76
C MET A 320 -11.95 -28.16 2.86
N LYS A 321 -11.72 -28.49 1.57
CA LYS A 321 -12.82 -28.80 0.63
C LYS A 321 -13.73 -29.94 1.09
N GLY A 322 -13.21 -30.88 1.89
CA GLY A 322 -13.99 -31.97 2.47
C GLY A 322 -14.88 -31.54 3.64
N SER A 323 -14.60 -30.40 4.28
CA SER A 323 -15.26 -29.94 5.51
C SER A 323 -16.05 -28.65 5.36
N ILE A 324 -15.52 -27.66 4.63
CA ILE A 324 -16.07 -26.31 4.49
C ILE A 324 -15.85 -25.81 3.06
N LYS A 325 -16.86 -25.12 2.51
CA LYS A 325 -16.77 -24.54 1.18
C LYS A 325 -15.69 -23.43 1.11
N PRO A 326 -14.72 -23.51 0.18
CA PRO A 326 -13.76 -22.43 -0.04
C PRO A 326 -14.41 -21.12 -0.49
N ASP A 327 -13.84 -19.99 -0.08
CA ASP A 327 -14.21 -18.66 -0.53
C ASP A 327 -13.11 -18.01 -1.40
N ALA A 328 -13.34 -16.76 -1.83
CA ALA A 328 -12.36 -15.99 -2.58
C ALA A 328 -11.01 -15.90 -1.84
N ILE A 329 -11.03 -15.67 -0.53
CA ILE A 329 -9.82 -15.53 0.28
C ILE A 329 -9.06 -16.87 0.34
N THR A 330 -9.76 -18.01 0.40
CA THR A 330 -9.14 -19.34 0.35
C THR A 330 -8.34 -19.53 -0.94
N PHE A 331 -8.96 -19.27 -2.10
CA PHE A 331 -8.30 -19.40 -3.40
C PHE A 331 -7.13 -18.42 -3.55
N LEU A 332 -7.26 -17.19 -3.05
CA LEU A 332 -6.17 -16.23 -3.02
C LEU A 332 -4.95 -16.76 -2.23
N GLY A 333 -5.20 -17.44 -1.10
CA GLY A 333 -4.16 -18.08 -0.28
C GLY A 333 -3.40 -19.16 -1.05
N VAL A 334 -4.11 -20.08 -1.70
CA VAL A 334 -3.50 -21.15 -2.51
C VAL A 334 -2.77 -20.59 -3.73
N LEU A 335 -3.38 -19.65 -4.46
CA LEU A 335 -2.72 -18.99 -5.60
C LEU A 335 -1.46 -18.24 -5.18
N SER A 336 -1.47 -17.60 -4.01
CA SER A 336 -0.28 -16.95 -3.43
C SER A 336 0.82 -17.97 -3.12
N SER A 337 0.46 -19.17 -2.64
CA SER A 337 1.41 -20.25 -2.41
C SER A 337 2.05 -20.72 -3.73
N CYS A 338 1.24 -20.96 -4.78
CA CYS A 338 1.73 -21.33 -6.11
C CYS A 338 2.66 -20.25 -6.69
N ARG A 339 2.28 -18.98 -6.53
CA ARG A 339 3.08 -17.80 -6.92
C ARG A 339 4.44 -17.77 -6.26
N HIS A 340 4.54 -18.09 -4.97
CA HIS A 340 5.81 -18.13 -4.26
C HIS A 340 6.71 -19.30 -4.69
N ALA A 341 6.16 -20.48 -4.97
CA ALA A 341 6.91 -21.63 -5.46
C ALA A 341 7.15 -21.66 -6.99
N GLY A 342 6.51 -20.77 -7.75
CA GLY A 342 6.59 -20.77 -9.22
C GLY A 342 5.83 -21.93 -9.89
N LEU A 343 4.82 -22.49 -9.20
CA LEU A 343 3.98 -23.59 -9.69
C LEU A 343 2.90 -23.09 -10.65
N VAL A 344 3.29 -22.80 -11.89
CA VAL A 344 2.40 -22.19 -12.90
C VAL A 344 1.20 -23.07 -13.25
N LYS A 345 1.41 -24.38 -13.37
CA LYS A 345 0.35 -25.33 -13.78
C LYS A 345 -0.73 -25.45 -12.71
N GLU A 346 -0.30 -25.61 -11.46
CA GLU A 346 -1.14 -25.69 -10.28
C GLU A 346 -1.87 -24.36 -10.07
N GLY A 347 -1.20 -23.22 -10.26
CA GLY A 347 -1.83 -21.91 -10.21
C GLY A 347 -2.98 -21.76 -11.21
N TRP A 348 -2.82 -22.23 -12.45
CA TRP A 348 -3.91 -22.26 -13.44
C TRP A 348 -5.04 -23.22 -13.07
N LEU A 349 -4.70 -24.40 -12.55
CA LEU A 349 -5.69 -25.37 -12.07
C LEU A 349 -6.59 -24.75 -11.00
N TYR A 350 -6.00 -24.15 -9.97
CA TYR A 350 -6.75 -23.54 -8.88
C TYR A 350 -7.53 -22.30 -9.32
N PHE A 351 -6.95 -21.47 -10.19
CA PHE A 351 -7.66 -20.29 -10.71
C PHE A 351 -8.91 -20.68 -11.51
N ASN A 352 -8.82 -21.69 -12.38
CA ASN A 352 -9.95 -22.13 -13.20
C ASN A 352 -11.02 -22.85 -12.36
N SER A 353 -10.60 -23.63 -11.35
CA SER A 353 -11.55 -24.33 -10.46
C SER A 353 -12.36 -23.39 -9.55
N MET A 354 -12.01 -22.10 -9.43
CA MET A 354 -12.79 -21.12 -8.65
C MET A 354 -14.26 -21.09 -9.09
N VAL A 355 -14.49 -21.03 -10.41
CA VAL A 355 -15.84 -20.96 -11.00
C VAL A 355 -16.62 -22.24 -10.74
N GLU A 356 -15.95 -23.39 -10.77
CA GLU A 356 -16.55 -24.70 -10.45
C GLU A 356 -17.04 -24.76 -8.99
N HIS A 357 -16.36 -24.04 -8.09
CA HIS A 357 -16.76 -23.90 -6.69
C HIS A 357 -17.75 -22.74 -6.47
N GLY A 358 -18.19 -22.07 -7.54
CA GLY A 358 -19.12 -20.93 -7.48
C GLY A 358 -18.50 -19.66 -6.89
N VAL A 359 -17.17 -19.53 -6.96
CA VAL A 359 -16.42 -18.33 -6.54
C VAL A 359 -15.98 -17.58 -7.79
N GLN A 360 -16.34 -16.30 -7.89
CA GLN A 360 -15.92 -15.46 -9.02
C GLN A 360 -14.53 -14.88 -8.75
N PRO A 361 -13.60 -14.92 -9.73
CA PRO A 361 -12.30 -14.28 -9.57
C PRO A 361 -12.40 -12.75 -9.39
N GLU A 362 -11.87 -12.27 -8.27
CA GLU A 362 -11.67 -10.84 -7.98
C GLU A 362 -10.28 -10.34 -8.41
N LEU A 363 -10.06 -9.02 -8.40
CA LEU A 363 -8.81 -8.37 -8.83
C LEU A 363 -7.54 -8.97 -8.22
N ASP A 364 -7.59 -9.39 -6.95
CA ASP A 364 -6.42 -9.94 -6.25
C ASP A 364 -6.01 -11.32 -6.81
N HIS A 365 -6.96 -12.13 -7.27
CA HIS A 365 -6.68 -13.41 -7.93
C HIS A 365 -5.98 -13.20 -9.27
N TYR A 366 -6.50 -12.26 -10.09
CA TYR A 366 -5.86 -11.88 -11.34
C TYR A 366 -4.44 -11.34 -11.12
N SER A 367 -4.25 -10.51 -10.10
CA SER A 367 -2.92 -10.02 -9.69
C SER A 367 -1.97 -11.14 -9.34
N CYS A 368 -2.42 -12.14 -8.59
CA CYS A 368 -1.61 -13.30 -8.23
C CYS A 368 -1.22 -14.13 -9.46
N VAL A 369 -2.15 -14.38 -10.38
CA VAL A 369 -1.86 -15.12 -11.63
C VAL A 369 -0.87 -14.36 -12.50
N VAL A 370 -1.04 -13.04 -12.69
CA VAL A 370 -0.11 -12.19 -13.44
C VAL A 370 1.29 -12.19 -12.83
N ASP A 371 1.41 -12.08 -11.50
CA ASP A 371 2.72 -12.15 -10.82
C ASP A 371 3.34 -13.55 -10.95
N LEU A 372 2.55 -14.63 -10.85
CA LEU A 372 3.01 -16.01 -11.02
C LEU A 372 3.60 -16.26 -12.42
N ILE A 373 2.84 -15.98 -13.48
CA ILE A 373 3.30 -16.18 -14.87
C ILE A 373 4.41 -15.20 -15.25
N GLY A 374 4.35 -13.96 -14.74
CA GLY A 374 5.38 -12.96 -14.93
C GLY A 374 6.72 -13.37 -14.33
N ARG A 375 6.72 -13.89 -13.10
CA ARG A 375 7.93 -14.43 -12.44
C ARG A 375 8.49 -15.65 -13.16
N ALA A 376 7.64 -16.49 -13.73
CA ALA A 376 8.05 -17.63 -14.56
C ALA A 376 8.68 -17.22 -15.92
N GLY A 377 8.63 -15.93 -16.29
CA GLY A 377 9.23 -15.41 -17.54
C GLY A 377 8.27 -15.38 -18.72
N LEU A 378 7.01 -15.78 -18.52
CA LEU A 378 5.96 -15.80 -19.54
C LEU A 378 5.31 -14.42 -19.68
N LEU A 379 6.12 -13.38 -19.95
CA LEU A 379 5.66 -11.98 -19.92
C LEU A 379 4.65 -11.62 -21.00
N GLU A 380 4.75 -12.24 -22.18
CA GLU A 380 3.79 -12.03 -23.27
C GLU A 380 2.43 -12.62 -22.89
N GLU A 381 2.41 -13.84 -22.33
CA GLU A 381 1.19 -14.45 -21.77
C GLU A 381 0.60 -13.59 -20.64
N ALA A 382 1.45 -13.04 -19.76
CA ALA A 382 1.02 -12.12 -18.71
C ALA A 382 0.32 -10.87 -19.25
N ARG A 383 0.88 -10.28 -20.30
CA ARG A 383 0.32 -9.11 -20.96
C ARG A 383 -1.01 -9.44 -21.65
N ASP A 384 -1.06 -10.55 -22.37
CA ASP A 384 -2.24 -10.96 -23.11
C ASP A 384 -3.37 -11.37 -22.15
N PHE A 385 -3.03 -11.99 -21.02
CA PHE A 385 -3.97 -12.27 -19.94
C PHE A 385 -4.60 -10.98 -19.41
N ILE A 386 -3.80 -9.94 -19.11
CA ILE A 386 -4.31 -8.63 -18.68
C ILE A 386 -5.29 -8.01 -19.69
N GLN A 387 -5.01 -8.16 -20.99
CA GLN A 387 -5.88 -7.63 -22.05
C GLN A 387 -7.23 -8.38 -22.15
N ASN A 388 -7.24 -9.65 -21.77
CA ASN A 388 -8.42 -10.53 -21.86
C ASN A 388 -9.22 -10.61 -20.55
N MET A 389 -8.79 -9.93 -19.49
CA MET A 389 -9.54 -9.93 -18.23
C MET A 389 -10.91 -9.28 -18.40
N PRO A 390 -11.96 -9.81 -17.75
CA PRO A 390 -13.30 -9.21 -17.78
C PRO A 390 -13.40 -7.90 -16.98
N ILE A 391 -12.34 -7.53 -16.25
CA ILE A 391 -12.29 -6.37 -15.33
C ILE A 391 -11.04 -5.54 -15.66
N TYR A 392 -11.14 -4.22 -15.53
CA TYR A 392 -10.00 -3.31 -15.71
C TYR A 392 -8.90 -3.56 -14.68
N ALA A 393 -7.66 -3.66 -15.16
CA ALA A 393 -6.49 -3.85 -14.31
C ALA A 393 -6.24 -2.65 -13.37
N ASN A 394 -5.97 -2.93 -12.10
CA ASN A 394 -5.59 -1.93 -11.11
C ASN A 394 -4.06 -1.68 -11.08
N ALA A 395 -3.60 -0.76 -10.24
CA ALA A 395 -2.19 -0.41 -10.13
C ALA A 395 -1.30 -1.57 -9.66
N VAL A 396 -1.87 -2.51 -8.87
CA VAL A 396 -1.15 -3.69 -8.35
C VAL A 396 -0.80 -4.66 -9.49
N ILE A 397 -1.77 -4.99 -10.36
CA ILE A 397 -1.56 -5.88 -11.52
C ILE A 397 -0.46 -5.34 -12.44
N TRP A 398 -0.53 -4.05 -12.78
CA TRP A 398 0.51 -3.40 -13.59
C TRP A 398 1.85 -3.34 -12.86
N GLY A 399 1.85 -3.17 -11.53
CA GLY A 399 3.03 -3.28 -10.69
C GLY A 399 3.69 -4.66 -10.74
N SER A 400 2.90 -5.74 -10.69
CA SER A 400 3.37 -7.12 -10.80
C SER A 400 4.04 -7.39 -12.16
N LEU A 401 3.41 -6.92 -13.25
CA LEU A 401 3.98 -7.03 -14.60
C LEU A 401 5.26 -6.21 -14.74
N LEU A 402 5.31 -4.99 -14.18
CA LEU A 402 6.48 -4.12 -14.20
C LEU A 402 7.67 -4.76 -13.44
N SER A 403 7.40 -5.32 -12.26
CA SER A 403 8.41 -6.04 -11.47
C SER A 403 8.97 -7.25 -12.22
N SER A 404 8.10 -8.06 -12.82
CA SER A 404 8.48 -9.22 -13.63
C SER A 404 9.24 -8.83 -14.90
N SER A 405 8.85 -7.73 -15.54
CA SER A 405 9.57 -7.19 -16.70
C SER A 405 10.99 -6.76 -16.35
N ARG A 406 11.19 -6.18 -15.17
CA ARG A 406 12.53 -5.86 -14.64
C ARG A 406 13.34 -7.13 -14.39
N LEU A 407 12.73 -8.14 -13.76
CA LEU A 407 13.38 -9.42 -13.45
C LEU A 407 13.92 -10.11 -14.72
N HIS A 408 13.14 -10.08 -15.80
CA HIS A 408 13.46 -10.74 -17.08
C HIS A 408 14.00 -9.79 -18.16
N ARG A 409 14.34 -8.55 -17.78
CA ARG A 409 14.92 -7.51 -18.66
C ARG A 409 14.09 -7.19 -19.91
N SER A 410 12.76 -7.34 -19.84
CA SER A 410 11.85 -6.97 -20.92
C SER A 410 11.51 -5.48 -20.88
N VAL A 411 12.25 -4.70 -21.64
CA VAL A 411 12.17 -3.23 -21.58
C VAL A 411 10.81 -2.72 -22.05
N TRP A 412 10.27 -3.24 -23.16
CA TRP A 412 9.03 -2.71 -23.75
C TRP A 412 7.77 -3.03 -22.95
N ILE A 413 7.66 -4.26 -22.43
CA ILE A 413 6.54 -4.63 -21.54
C ILE A 413 6.66 -3.84 -20.23
N GLY A 414 7.88 -3.62 -19.74
CA GLY A 414 8.14 -2.76 -18.58
C GLY A 414 7.67 -1.32 -18.78
N ILE A 415 7.99 -0.68 -19.91
CA ILE A 415 7.53 0.69 -20.22
C ILE A 415 6.00 0.75 -20.23
N GLN A 416 5.36 -0.19 -20.94
CA GLN A 416 3.90 -0.29 -21.00
C GLN A 416 3.29 -0.45 -19.59
N ALA A 417 3.84 -1.33 -18.77
CA ALA A 417 3.33 -1.59 -17.43
C ALA A 417 3.47 -0.37 -16.51
N ALA A 418 4.63 0.32 -16.55
CA ALA A 418 4.87 1.53 -15.77
C ALA A 418 3.92 2.67 -16.17
N GLU A 419 3.70 2.89 -17.46
CA GLU A 419 2.79 3.91 -17.95
C GLU A 419 1.34 3.65 -17.54
N ASN A 420 0.84 2.42 -17.74
CA ASN A 420 -0.52 2.07 -17.32
C ASN A 420 -0.72 2.17 -15.80
N ARG A 421 0.32 1.85 -15.01
CA ARG A 421 0.28 2.07 -13.57
C ARG A 421 0.21 3.56 -13.22
N LEU A 422 1.02 4.40 -13.86
CA LEU A 422 1.05 5.85 -13.60
C LEU A 422 -0.25 6.54 -14.04
N LEU A 423 -0.98 6.01 -15.02
CA LEU A 423 -2.32 6.51 -15.35
C LEU A 423 -3.30 6.35 -14.19
N LEU A 424 -3.11 5.33 -13.35
CA LEU A 424 -3.93 5.07 -12.16
C LEU A 424 -3.38 5.78 -10.92
N GLU A 425 -2.05 5.78 -10.76
CA GLU A 425 -1.34 6.39 -9.64
C GLU A 425 -0.25 7.39 -10.12
N PRO A 426 -0.65 8.60 -10.55
CA PRO A 426 0.26 9.65 -11.03
C PRO A 426 1.42 9.98 -10.10
N GLY A 427 1.16 9.94 -8.78
CA GLY A 427 2.09 10.35 -7.74
C GLY A 427 3.01 9.24 -7.24
N CYS A 428 3.12 8.10 -7.91
CA CYS A 428 3.93 6.97 -7.45
C CYS A 428 5.43 7.17 -7.76
N PRO A 429 6.29 7.59 -6.79
CA PRO A 429 7.67 7.97 -7.09
C PRO A 429 8.51 6.77 -7.54
N GLY A 430 8.27 5.60 -6.97
CA GLY A 430 8.98 4.37 -7.32
C GLY A 430 8.76 3.95 -8.78
N THR A 431 7.54 4.09 -9.29
CA THR A 431 7.22 3.76 -10.69
C THR A 431 7.86 4.77 -11.65
N LEU A 432 7.90 6.06 -11.30
CA LEU A 432 8.59 7.09 -12.10
C LEU A 432 10.10 6.82 -12.19
N VAL A 433 10.74 6.47 -11.08
CA VAL A 433 12.17 6.10 -11.07
C VAL A 433 12.41 4.89 -11.97
N GLN A 434 11.57 3.86 -11.89
CA GLN A 434 11.67 2.67 -12.74
C GLN A 434 11.48 3.01 -14.21
N LEU A 435 10.48 3.85 -14.54
CA LEU A 435 10.24 4.30 -15.91
C LEU A 435 11.43 5.08 -16.47
N ALA A 436 12.03 5.98 -15.67
CA ALA A 436 13.23 6.70 -16.07
C ALA A 436 14.41 5.76 -16.36
N LYS A 437 14.62 4.73 -15.53
CA LYS A 437 15.64 3.69 -15.78
C LYS A 437 15.37 2.92 -17.07
N LEU A 438 14.11 2.56 -17.35
CA LEU A 438 13.71 1.90 -18.58
C LEU A 438 13.94 2.78 -19.83
N TYR A 439 13.55 4.05 -19.81
CA TYR A 439 13.83 4.97 -20.92
C TYR A 439 15.33 5.19 -21.15
N ALA A 440 16.12 5.28 -20.07
CA ALA A 440 17.58 5.38 -20.17
C ALA A 440 18.18 4.14 -20.88
N SER A 441 17.65 2.94 -20.60
CA SER A 441 18.11 1.69 -21.23
C SER A 441 17.87 1.63 -22.75
N VAL A 442 16.91 2.40 -23.26
CA VAL A 442 16.62 2.53 -24.71
C VAL A 442 17.29 3.78 -25.32
N GLY A 443 18.01 4.57 -24.50
CA GLY A 443 18.68 5.80 -24.95
C GLY A 443 17.76 7.02 -25.11
N CYS A 444 16.54 6.97 -24.57
CA CYS A 444 15.55 8.06 -24.65
C CYS A 444 15.78 9.13 -23.56
N TRP A 445 16.93 9.80 -23.59
CA TRP A 445 17.36 10.76 -22.57
C TRP A 445 16.40 11.95 -22.38
N ASP A 446 15.74 12.42 -23.43
CA ASP A 446 14.74 13.48 -23.34
C ASP A 446 13.57 13.08 -22.41
N GLN A 447 13.14 11.82 -22.47
CA GLN A 447 12.06 11.31 -21.62
C GLN A 447 12.52 11.12 -20.18
N VAL A 448 13.79 10.70 -19.98
CA VAL A 448 14.40 10.67 -18.64
C VAL A 448 14.38 12.06 -18.01
N ALA A 449 14.76 13.09 -18.77
CA ALA A 449 14.72 14.47 -18.30
C ALA A 449 13.29 14.91 -17.95
N ARG A 450 12.29 14.56 -18.78
CA ARG A 450 10.87 14.84 -18.51
C ARG A 450 10.36 14.17 -17.25
N VAL A 451 10.63 12.88 -17.05
CA VAL A 451 10.23 12.14 -15.85
C VAL A 451 10.88 12.73 -14.59
N ARG A 452 12.18 13.04 -14.64
CA ARG A 452 12.88 13.69 -13.52
C ARG A 452 12.34 15.07 -13.21
N LYS A 453 11.99 15.86 -14.24
CA LYS A 453 11.32 17.15 -14.07
C LYS A 453 9.97 16.98 -13.40
N LEU A 454 9.14 16.04 -13.85
CA LEU A 454 7.84 15.73 -13.25
C LEU A 454 7.97 15.38 -11.76
N MET A 455 8.95 14.56 -11.39
CA MET A 455 9.23 14.22 -9.99
C MET A 455 9.62 15.45 -9.16
N LYS A 456 10.43 16.36 -9.73
CA LYS A 456 10.85 17.60 -9.07
C LYS A 456 9.67 18.57 -8.88
N ASP A 457 8.87 18.76 -9.93
CA ASP A 457 7.72 19.68 -9.92
C ASP A 457 6.64 19.23 -8.94
N GLN A 458 6.48 17.91 -8.74
CA GLN A 458 5.54 17.33 -7.76
C GLN A 458 6.14 17.14 -6.36
N GLY A 459 7.41 17.48 -6.14
CA GLY A 459 8.09 17.31 -4.84
C GLY A 459 8.17 15.86 -4.37
N LEU A 460 8.12 14.89 -5.29
CA LEU A 460 8.07 13.47 -4.95
C LEU A 460 9.42 12.97 -4.46
N LYS A 461 9.44 12.38 -3.26
CA LYS A 461 10.58 11.68 -2.69
C LYS A 461 10.23 10.21 -2.50
N THR A 462 11.17 9.31 -2.77
CA THR A 462 11.02 7.91 -2.41
C THR A 462 11.08 7.78 -0.90
N ASN A 463 10.07 7.17 -0.29
CA ASN A 463 10.11 6.87 1.13
C ASN A 463 11.16 5.76 1.38
N PRO A 464 12.02 5.91 2.40
CA PRO A 464 12.94 4.86 2.78
C PRO A 464 12.17 3.63 3.26
N GLY A 465 12.68 2.45 2.95
CA GLY A 465 12.16 1.20 3.50
C GLY A 465 12.49 1.08 5.00
N PHE A 466 11.70 0.31 5.73
CA PHE A 466 11.96 -0.03 7.12
C PHE A 466 11.81 -1.54 7.33
N SER A 467 12.60 -2.10 8.23
CA SER A 467 12.44 -3.44 8.77
C SER A 467 12.55 -3.41 10.29
N TRP A 468 11.99 -4.43 10.95
CA TRP A 468 11.98 -4.55 12.40
C TRP A 468 12.44 -5.95 12.81
N VAL A 469 13.09 -6.07 13.96
CA VAL A 469 13.46 -7.35 14.57
C VAL A 469 13.38 -7.24 16.09
N GLU A 470 12.84 -8.26 16.74
CA GLU A 470 12.80 -8.35 18.21
C GLU A 470 14.02 -9.12 18.73
N ILE A 471 14.77 -8.52 19.65
CA ILE A 471 15.89 -9.17 20.35
C ILE A 471 15.69 -8.96 21.85
N LYS A 472 15.51 -10.05 22.61
CA LYS A 472 15.30 -10.03 24.07
C LYS A 472 14.14 -9.10 24.49
N ASP A 473 12.98 -9.27 23.86
CA ASP A 473 11.76 -8.49 24.13
C ASP A 473 11.91 -6.97 23.88
N CYS A 474 12.81 -6.58 22.98
CA CYS A 474 12.97 -5.22 22.51
C CYS A 474 12.92 -5.21 20.98
N VAL A 475 12.03 -4.39 20.40
CA VAL A 475 11.90 -4.24 18.94
C VAL A 475 12.89 -3.19 18.43
N TYR A 476 13.79 -3.60 17.56
CA TYR A 476 14.76 -2.73 16.88
C TYR A 476 14.28 -2.40 15.48
N GLN A 477 14.29 -1.12 15.13
CA GLN A 477 13.93 -0.63 13.79
C GLN A 477 15.20 -0.38 12.97
N PHE A 478 15.19 -0.81 11.71
CA PHE A 478 16.22 -0.58 10.72
C PHE A 478 15.63 0.20 9.56
N ARG A 479 16.19 1.36 9.29
CA ARG A 479 15.81 2.19 8.14
C ARG A 479 16.77 1.93 6.98
N ALA A 480 16.24 1.80 5.77
CA ALA A 480 17.05 1.68 4.57
C ALA A 480 17.98 2.90 4.45
N GLU A 481 19.26 2.64 4.14
CA GLU A 481 20.34 3.65 4.04
C GLU A 481 20.76 4.29 5.38
N ASP A 482 20.25 3.79 6.50
CA ASP A 482 20.67 4.25 7.82
C ASP A 482 22.01 3.63 8.23
N SER A 483 22.97 4.50 8.54
CA SER A 483 24.30 4.14 9.04
C SER A 483 24.51 4.56 10.50
N SER A 484 23.48 5.09 11.16
CA SER A 484 23.56 5.58 12.54
C SER A 484 23.55 4.48 13.60
N ASN A 485 23.27 3.23 13.21
CA ASN A 485 23.29 2.10 14.14
C ASN A 485 24.72 1.82 14.61
N THR A 486 24.95 1.92 15.92
CA THR A 486 26.25 1.74 16.57
C THR A 486 26.87 0.35 16.33
N ARG A 487 26.06 -0.65 15.92
CA ARG A 487 26.49 -2.01 15.61
C ARG A 487 26.49 -2.35 14.12
N ILE A 488 26.33 -1.35 13.23
CA ILE A 488 26.18 -1.59 11.80
C ILE A 488 27.37 -2.36 11.20
N THR A 489 28.59 -2.12 11.69
CA THR A 489 29.81 -2.81 11.25
C THR A 489 29.78 -4.30 11.60
N GLU A 490 29.32 -4.67 12.80
CA GLU A 490 29.17 -6.07 13.20
C GLU A 490 28.09 -6.76 12.37
N ILE A 491 26.96 -6.08 12.15
CA ILE A 491 25.83 -6.62 11.38
C ILE A 491 26.25 -6.87 9.93
N VAL A 492 26.92 -5.91 9.30
CA VAL A 492 27.43 -6.06 7.92
C VAL A 492 28.43 -7.19 7.83
N ALA A 493 29.35 -7.34 8.80
CA ALA A 493 30.30 -8.45 8.81
C ALA A 493 29.60 -9.82 8.88
N VAL A 494 28.56 -9.96 9.70
CA VAL A 494 27.75 -11.19 9.77
C VAL A 494 26.97 -11.42 8.47
N LEU A 495 26.40 -10.37 7.87
CA LEU A 495 25.71 -10.47 6.58
C LEU A 495 26.65 -10.93 5.47
N ASP A 496 27.89 -10.43 5.43
CA ASP A 496 28.90 -10.87 4.45
C ASP A 496 29.23 -12.36 4.62
N ILE A 497 29.37 -12.84 5.87
CA ILE A 497 29.57 -14.27 6.17
C ILE A 497 28.38 -15.11 5.68
N LEU A 498 27.14 -14.65 5.93
CA LEU A 498 25.94 -15.35 5.48
C LEU A 498 25.82 -15.38 3.96
N VAL A 499 26.13 -14.27 3.28
CA VAL A 499 26.17 -14.19 1.81
C VAL A 499 27.18 -15.17 1.25
N GLU A 500 28.36 -15.25 1.84
CA GLU A 500 29.37 -16.21 1.43
C GLU A 500 28.91 -17.65 1.67
N HIS A 501 28.30 -17.93 2.81
CA HIS A 501 27.74 -19.24 3.10
C HIS A 501 26.63 -19.64 2.11
N MET A 502 25.74 -18.71 1.74
CA MET A 502 24.71 -18.95 0.72
C MET A 502 25.32 -19.27 -0.64
N ARG A 503 26.40 -18.58 -1.05
CA ARG A 503 27.14 -18.89 -2.27
C ARG A 503 27.71 -20.30 -2.25
N THR A 504 28.28 -20.73 -1.13
CA THR A 504 28.83 -22.10 -1.00
C THR A 504 27.77 -23.19 -1.13
N LEU A 505 26.50 -22.88 -0.81
CA LEU A 505 25.36 -23.79 -0.95
C LEU A 505 24.70 -23.75 -2.35
N GLY A 506 25.29 -23.07 -3.32
CA GLY A 506 24.76 -22.94 -4.68
C GLY A 506 23.58 -21.96 -4.81
N ASN A 507 23.25 -21.24 -3.74
CA ASN A 507 22.30 -20.13 -3.78
C ASN A 507 23.07 -18.86 -4.12
N GLU A 508 23.25 -18.56 -5.41
CA GLU A 508 23.79 -17.26 -5.81
C GLU A 508 22.74 -16.18 -5.50
N PRO A 509 22.96 -15.27 -4.53
CA PRO A 509 22.13 -14.10 -4.42
C PRO A 509 22.33 -13.32 -5.73
N LYS A 510 21.26 -13.10 -6.49
CA LYS A 510 21.26 -12.14 -7.61
C LYS A 510 21.71 -10.81 -7.03
N THR A 511 22.98 -10.46 -7.20
CA THR A 511 23.50 -9.16 -6.85
C THR A 511 22.63 -8.15 -7.57
N LEU A 512 21.79 -7.43 -6.82
CA LEU A 512 21.50 -6.05 -7.15
C LEU A 512 22.87 -5.42 -7.30
N GLU A 513 23.27 -5.20 -8.56
CA GLU A 513 24.50 -4.49 -8.88
C GLU A 513 24.60 -3.32 -7.92
N LYS A 514 25.71 -3.30 -7.16
CA LYS A 514 26.13 -2.11 -6.43
C LYS A 514 25.91 -0.96 -7.40
N GLU A 515 25.00 -0.05 -7.07
CA GLU A 515 24.81 1.19 -7.81
C GLU A 515 26.13 1.96 -7.71
N VAL A 516 27.04 1.66 -8.64
CA VAL A 516 28.14 2.52 -9.00
C VAL A 516 27.48 3.71 -9.67
N ASN A 517 27.18 4.72 -8.86
CA ASN A 517 27.41 6.12 -9.18
C ASN A 517 27.29 6.95 -7.90
N SER A 518 28.39 6.92 -7.13
CA SER A 518 28.73 7.91 -6.10
C SER A 518 29.04 9.31 -6.68
N ASP A 519 28.92 9.53 -8.00
CA ASP A 519 29.58 10.66 -8.66
C ASP A 519 28.63 11.69 -9.31
N LEU A 520 27.39 11.86 -8.83
CA LEU A 520 26.49 12.89 -9.38
C LEU A 520 25.74 13.76 -8.34
N TYR A 521 26.14 13.73 -7.07
CA TYR A 521 25.76 14.77 -6.09
C TYR A 521 26.82 15.87 -5.93
N SER A 522 27.67 16.07 -6.93
CA SER A 522 28.48 17.27 -7.06
C SER A 522 28.25 17.89 -8.43
N THR A 523 27.28 18.79 -8.54
CA THR A 523 27.34 20.04 -9.33
C THR A 523 25.98 20.76 -9.29
N GLY A 524 25.97 21.91 -8.61
CA GLY A 524 24.96 22.97 -8.76
C GLY A 524 23.78 22.92 -7.80
#